data_AF-A0AAV5DBM7-F1
#
_entry.id   AF-A0AAV5DBM7-F1
#
_cell.length_a   1.000
_cell.length_b   1.000
_cell.length_c   1.000
_cell.angle_alpha   90.00
_cell.angle_beta   90.00
_cell.angle_gamma   90.00
#
_symmetry.space_group_name_H-M   'P 1'
#
loop_
_entity.id
_entity.type
_entity.pdbx_description
1 polymer ?
#
loop_
_entity_poly.entity_id
_entity_poly.type
_entity_poly.pdbx_seq_one_letter_code
_entity_poly.pdbx_strand_id
1 'polypeptide(L)'
;MMSEKSDRRGRRQSRLLSARIVPALLFFLATCAFFYLFASPGLELPRIRIEYGRRRDSDDVPSGGAPTIVVQPSPPTPVWPPPPAAVVVDGDDEEQKRLPPPRQLTDAPYSLGRIVSDYDARRAKWLRDHPGFPAVVAPGRRPRVLMVTGSSPRRCGGSDGGDHLLLRAFKNKADYCRVHGFDVFYSTAVLDAELSGFWTKLPLLRALMLAHPETELLWWVDSDAVFTDMLFEPPWKKYARHNLVLPGWDDRVYGSRSWLGINAGSFVIRNCQWSLDLLDAWARMGPRGPVRYAYGKVLAQALSDREAYEADDQSALVYLLVTQPDRWKEKTFLESSYDLHGFWVDIVDRYEEMRRKGKSGARRPLVAAGDALRRVQAVWGAHESLNATAVQRVRNDTGGPLDADDKELARLLHPRFKASPKSGRRKKDEM
;
A
#
# COMPACT_ATOMS: atom_id res chain seq x y z
N MET A 1 -32.00 -33.07 56.49
CA MET A 1 -31.74 -32.85 55.04
C MET A 1 -31.07 -31.49 54.70
N MET A 2 -30.72 -30.62 55.66
CA MET A 2 -30.03 -29.34 55.39
C MET A 2 -28.49 -29.39 55.49
N SER A 3 -27.89 -30.40 56.15
CA SER A 3 -26.43 -30.45 56.35
C SER A 3 -25.65 -30.88 55.09
N GLU A 4 -26.22 -31.73 54.24
CA GLU A 4 -25.53 -32.30 53.08
C GLU A 4 -25.45 -31.33 51.87
N LYS A 5 -26.35 -30.34 51.79
CA LYS A 5 -26.35 -29.31 50.74
C LYS A 5 -25.31 -28.21 50.98
N SER A 6 -24.96 -27.93 52.24
CA SER A 6 -23.94 -26.93 52.60
C SER A 6 -22.54 -27.39 52.20
N ASP A 7 -22.23 -28.65 52.49
CA ASP A 7 -20.88 -29.22 52.30
C ASP A 7 -20.52 -29.44 50.81
N ARG A 8 -21.52 -29.69 49.95
CA ARG A 8 -21.34 -29.75 48.49
C ARG A 8 -21.11 -28.37 47.84
N ARG A 9 -21.61 -27.28 48.43
CA ARG A 9 -21.39 -25.91 47.92
C ARG A 9 -19.97 -25.44 48.19
N GLY A 10 -19.43 -25.71 49.38
CA GLY A 10 -18.05 -25.37 49.77
C GLY A 10 -16.99 -26.05 48.89
N ARG A 11 -17.13 -27.35 48.61
CA ARG A 11 -16.20 -28.10 47.75
C ARG A 11 -16.25 -27.68 46.27
N ARG A 12 -17.40 -27.20 45.78
CA ARG A 12 -17.54 -26.73 44.39
C ARG A 12 -16.93 -25.33 44.21
N GLN A 13 -17.03 -24.48 45.23
CA GLN A 13 -16.47 -23.13 45.22
C GLN A 13 -14.93 -23.14 45.36
N SER A 14 -14.36 -24.04 46.17
CA SER A 14 -12.89 -24.18 46.28
C SER A 14 -12.24 -24.73 45.01
N ARG A 15 -12.90 -25.68 44.30
CA ARG A 15 -12.42 -26.20 43.00
C ARG A 15 -12.47 -25.14 41.89
N LEU A 16 -13.48 -24.27 41.88
CA LEU A 16 -13.61 -23.17 40.91
C LEU A 16 -12.57 -22.06 41.11
N LEU A 17 -12.20 -21.76 42.36
CA LEU A 17 -11.12 -20.82 42.68
C LEU A 17 -9.75 -21.40 42.31
N SER A 18 -9.47 -22.67 42.66
CA SER A 18 -8.20 -23.33 42.31
C SER A 18 -8.02 -23.50 40.80
N ALA A 19 -9.10 -23.75 40.04
CA ALA A 19 -9.03 -23.92 38.58
C ALA A 19 -8.76 -22.61 37.82
N ARG A 20 -8.98 -21.44 38.43
CA ARG A 20 -8.71 -20.12 37.82
C ARG A 20 -7.40 -19.49 38.28
N ILE A 21 -6.96 -19.79 39.51
CA ILE A 21 -5.73 -19.24 40.08
C ILE A 21 -4.49 -19.90 39.47
N VAL A 22 -4.51 -21.22 39.24
CA VAL A 22 -3.35 -21.96 38.71
C VAL A 22 -2.94 -21.52 37.29
N PRO A 23 -3.86 -21.33 36.32
CA PRO A 23 -3.49 -20.83 34.98
C PRO A 23 -3.00 -19.38 35.01
N ALA A 24 -3.59 -18.52 35.85
CA ALA A 24 -3.18 -17.13 35.98
C ALA A 24 -1.78 -17.00 36.59
N LEU A 25 -1.46 -17.83 37.60
CA LEU A 25 -0.13 -17.86 38.21
C LEU A 25 0.93 -18.39 37.24
N LEU A 26 0.61 -19.42 36.45
CA LEU A 26 1.49 -19.95 35.40
C LEU A 26 1.74 -18.92 34.30
N PHE A 27 0.72 -18.17 33.88
CA PHE A 27 0.87 -17.09 32.91
C PHE A 27 1.78 -15.98 33.44
N PHE A 28 1.59 -15.57 34.70
CA PHE A 28 2.43 -14.55 35.35
C PHE A 28 3.89 -15.01 35.48
N LEU A 29 4.12 -16.25 35.93
CA LEU A 29 5.46 -16.83 36.04
C LEU A 29 6.15 -16.96 34.68
N ALA A 30 5.41 -17.35 33.63
CA ALA A 30 5.95 -17.42 32.27
C ALA A 30 6.32 -16.03 31.73
N THR A 31 5.51 -15.01 31.96
CA THR A 31 5.84 -13.63 31.57
C THR A 31 7.02 -13.06 32.36
N CYS A 32 7.13 -13.36 33.65
CA CYS A 32 8.28 -12.95 34.46
C CYS A 32 9.57 -13.68 34.02
N ALA A 33 9.50 -14.98 33.71
CA ALA A 33 10.63 -15.73 33.18
C ALA A 33 11.08 -15.22 31.81
N PHE A 34 10.15 -14.86 30.92
CA PHE A 34 10.46 -14.21 29.64
C PHE A 34 11.13 -12.86 29.86
N PHE A 35 10.61 -12.03 30.77
CA PHE A 35 11.22 -10.73 31.07
C PHE A 35 12.63 -10.89 31.67
N TYR A 36 12.86 -11.88 32.54
CA TYR A 36 14.16 -12.16 33.12
C TYR A 36 15.18 -12.69 32.09
N LEU A 37 14.75 -13.52 31.14
CA LEU A 37 15.58 -14.03 30.04
C LEU A 37 16.02 -12.93 29.07
N PHE A 38 15.18 -11.92 28.83
CA PHE A 38 15.48 -10.82 27.90
C PHE A 38 16.04 -9.55 28.56
N ALA A 39 15.92 -9.41 29.89
CA ALA A 39 16.47 -8.27 30.64
C ALA A 39 17.77 -8.58 31.40
N SER A 40 18.25 -9.83 31.37
CA SER A 40 19.53 -10.19 31.99
C SER A 40 20.70 -9.63 31.16
N PRO A 41 21.69 -8.91 31.76
CA PRO A 41 22.76 -8.21 31.02
C PRO A 41 23.81 -9.13 30.36
N GLY A 42 23.54 -10.43 30.21
CA GLY A 42 24.52 -11.44 29.79
C GLY A 42 24.08 -12.32 28.62
N LEU A 43 22.95 -12.05 27.96
CA LEU A 43 22.57 -12.78 26.75
C LEU A 43 23.30 -12.19 25.53
N GLU A 44 24.44 -12.76 25.16
CA GLU A 44 25.04 -12.49 23.85
C GLU A 44 24.11 -13.05 22.77
N LEU A 45 23.35 -12.16 22.13
CA LEU A 45 22.61 -12.50 20.91
C LEU A 45 23.60 -12.99 19.84
N PRO A 46 23.28 -14.06 19.09
CA PRO A 46 24.21 -14.61 18.11
C PRO A 46 24.54 -13.54 17.08
N ARG A 47 25.83 -13.13 17.06
CA ARG A 47 26.38 -12.29 15.99
C ARG A 47 26.30 -13.11 14.70
N ILE A 48 25.38 -12.72 13.83
CA ILE A 48 25.35 -13.23 12.45
C ILE A 48 26.65 -12.76 11.79
N ARG A 49 27.61 -13.68 11.67
CA ARG A 49 28.82 -13.47 10.87
C ARG A 49 28.49 -13.85 9.45
N ILE A 50 28.41 -12.85 8.57
CA ILE A 50 28.30 -13.08 7.13
C ILE A 50 29.71 -13.41 6.64
N GLU A 51 29.97 -14.69 6.37
CA GLU A 51 31.19 -15.14 5.71
C GLU A 51 30.96 -15.16 4.19
N TYR A 52 31.74 -14.36 3.46
CA TYR A 52 31.78 -14.42 2.01
C TYR A 52 32.63 -15.62 1.60
N GLY A 53 32.03 -16.55 0.86
CA GLY A 53 32.75 -17.69 0.30
C GLY A 53 33.91 -17.23 -0.58
N ARG A 54 35.14 -17.44 -0.12
CA ARG A 54 36.34 -17.28 -0.96
C ARG A 54 36.32 -18.40 -2.00
N ARG A 55 36.10 -18.03 -3.27
CA ARG A 55 36.14 -18.97 -4.41
C ARG A 55 37.56 -19.56 -4.46
N ARG A 56 37.66 -20.89 -4.42
CA ARG A 56 38.90 -21.61 -4.73
C ARG A 56 39.23 -21.35 -6.20
N ASP A 57 40.47 -20.96 -6.44
CA ASP A 57 41.11 -21.12 -7.74
C ASP A 57 41.09 -22.61 -8.09
N SER A 58 40.45 -22.93 -9.21
CA SER A 58 40.68 -24.18 -9.93
C SER A 58 40.26 -23.94 -11.37
N ASP A 59 41.28 -23.87 -12.21
CA ASP A 59 41.26 -23.95 -13.66
C ASP A 59 40.37 -25.09 -14.16
N ASP A 60 39.56 -24.80 -15.19
CA ASP A 60 39.16 -25.67 -16.30
C ASP A 60 37.81 -25.23 -16.88
N VAL A 61 37.86 -24.43 -17.96
CA VAL A 61 36.72 -24.20 -18.86
C VAL A 61 37.19 -24.50 -20.28
N PRO A 62 36.61 -25.48 -21.00
CA PRO A 62 36.86 -25.64 -22.42
C PRO A 62 36.09 -24.57 -23.21
N SER A 63 36.81 -23.85 -24.07
CA SER A 63 36.26 -22.89 -25.03
C SER A 63 35.31 -23.57 -26.02
N GLY A 64 34.04 -23.14 -26.04
CA GLY A 64 33.02 -23.57 -26.99
C GLY A 64 32.27 -22.37 -27.59
N GLY A 65 32.24 -22.32 -28.92
CA GLY A 65 31.76 -21.25 -29.82
C GLY A 65 30.52 -20.42 -29.46
N ALA A 66 30.54 -19.17 -29.91
CA ALA A 66 29.41 -18.24 -29.91
C ALA A 66 28.26 -18.72 -30.83
N PRO A 67 26.97 -18.58 -30.43
CA PRO A 67 25.86 -18.78 -31.34
C PRO A 67 25.39 -17.47 -31.98
N THR A 68 25.18 -17.56 -33.29
CA THR A 68 24.65 -16.55 -34.21
C THR A 68 23.22 -16.13 -33.86
N ILE A 69 22.96 -14.82 -33.82
CA ILE A 69 21.62 -14.24 -33.63
C ILE A 69 20.86 -14.25 -34.97
N VAL A 70 19.74 -14.97 -35.02
CA VAL A 70 18.76 -14.90 -36.11
C VAL A 70 17.66 -13.91 -35.71
N VAL A 71 17.49 -12.86 -36.52
CA VAL A 71 16.44 -11.83 -36.33
C VAL A 71 15.12 -12.37 -36.91
N GLN A 72 14.09 -12.53 -36.07
CA GLN A 72 12.71 -12.75 -36.52
C GLN A 72 11.90 -11.44 -36.50
N PRO A 73 10.96 -11.23 -37.44
CA PRO A 73 10.14 -10.02 -37.51
C PRO A 73 8.99 -10.00 -36.49
N SER A 74 8.61 -8.80 -36.07
CA SER A 74 7.66 -8.50 -34.98
C SER A 74 6.23 -9.01 -35.22
N PRO A 75 5.53 -9.53 -34.19
CA PRO A 75 4.13 -9.93 -34.30
C PRO A 75 3.15 -8.73 -34.23
N PRO A 76 1.90 -8.91 -34.71
CA PRO A 76 0.88 -7.86 -34.73
C PRO A 76 0.33 -7.52 -33.34
N THR A 77 -0.26 -6.32 -33.23
CA THR A 77 -0.86 -5.72 -32.02
C THR A 77 -1.89 -6.64 -31.35
N PRO A 78 -1.83 -6.84 -30.01
CA PRO A 78 -2.71 -7.77 -29.31
C PRO A 78 -4.11 -7.18 -29.09
N VAL A 79 -5.11 -8.03 -29.32
CA VAL A 79 -6.49 -7.86 -28.85
C VAL A 79 -6.52 -8.26 -27.37
N TRP A 80 -6.99 -7.37 -26.50
CA TRP A 80 -6.94 -7.56 -25.05
C TRP A 80 -8.00 -8.55 -24.56
N PRO A 81 -7.63 -9.58 -23.78
CA PRO A 81 -8.61 -10.37 -23.05
C PRO A 81 -9.17 -9.55 -21.87
N PRO A 82 -10.42 -9.82 -21.43
CA PRO A 82 -10.94 -9.23 -20.21
C PRO A 82 -10.04 -9.60 -19.01
N PRO A 83 -9.97 -8.74 -17.97
CA PRO A 83 -9.24 -9.08 -16.76
C PRO A 83 -9.75 -10.42 -16.23
N PRO A 84 -8.85 -11.30 -15.75
CA PRO A 84 -9.27 -12.59 -15.22
C PRO A 84 -10.33 -12.34 -14.14
N ALA A 85 -11.45 -13.05 -14.26
CA ALA A 85 -12.47 -13.10 -13.22
C ALA A 85 -11.76 -13.29 -11.88
N ALA A 86 -12.11 -12.48 -10.89
CA ALA A 86 -11.56 -12.59 -9.54
C ALA A 86 -11.56 -14.07 -9.17
N VAL A 87 -10.36 -14.63 -9.00
CA VAL A 87 -10.21 -16.02 -8.58
C VAL A 87 -10.99 -16.12 -7.28
N VAL A 88 -12.14 -16.78 -7.34
CA VAL A 88 -12.85 -17.24 -6.15
C VAL A 88 -11.82 -18.13 -5.49
N VAL A 89 -11.23 -17.63 -4.41
CA VAL A 89 -10.33 -18.43 -3.59
C VAL A 89 -11.18 -19.53 -3.00
N ASP A 90 -11.17 -20.70 -3.65
CA ASP A 90 -11.62 -21.96 -3.05
C ASP A 90 -10.82 -22.13 -1.77
N GLY A 91 -11.49 -21.87 -0.66
CA GLY A 91 -10.90 -21.73 0.66
C GLY A 91 -12.02 -21.69 1.70
N ASP A 92 -12.56 -22.89 1.92
CA ASP A 92 -13.42 -23.38 2.99
C ASP A 92 -14.87 -22.84 3.07
N ASP A 93 -15.82 -23.69 2.66
CA ASP A 93 -17.28 -23.56 2.83
C ASP A 93 -17.69 -23.12 4.26
N GLU A 94 -16.87 -23.42 5.27
CA GLU A 94 -17.11 -23.09 6.67
C GLU A 94 -16.97 -21.60 6.99
N GLU A 95 -16.15 -20.82 6.27
CA GLU A 95 -16.03 -19.39 6.50
C GLU A 95 -17.04 -18.59 5.66
N GLN A 96 -17.40 -19.11 4.49
CA GLN A 96 -18.50 -18.55 3.70
C GLN A 96 -19.85 -18.69 4.42
N LYS A 97 -20.02 -19.74 5.26
CA LYS A 97 -21.11 -19.89 6.23
C LYS A 97 -21.08 -18.88 7.39
N ARG A 98 -19.93 -18.26 7.70
CA ARG A 98 -19.77 -17.28 8.80
C ARG A 98 -19.98 -15.84 8.38
N LEU A 99 -19.94 -15.54 7.08
CA LEU A 99 -20.21 -14.20 6.59
C LEU A 99 -21.69 -13.85 6.75
N PRO A 100 -22.04 -12.60 7.07
CA PRO A 100 -23.44 -12.16 7.09
C PRO A 100 -24.08 -12.39 5.72
N PRO A 101 -25.38 -12.71 5.62
CA PRO A 101 -26.03 -12.95 4.33
C PRO A 101 -25.81 -11.77 3.38
N PRO A 102 -25.62 -12.01 2.06
CA PRO A 102 -25.44 -10.93 1.11
C PRO A 102 -26.63 -9.97 1.11
N ARG A 103 -26.34 -8.67 0.94
CA ARG A 103 -27.34 -7.62 0.87
C ARG A 103 -28.27 -7.84 -0.32
N GLN A 104 -29.57 -7.75 -0.07
CA GLN A 104 -30.63 -7.80 -1.07
C GLN A 104 -30.95 -6.41 -1.60
N LEU A 105 -31.51 -6.34 -2.82
CA LEU A 105 -31.90 -5.07 -3.43
C LEU A 105 -33.04 -4.35 -2.70
N THR A 106 -33.80 -5.09 -1.89
CA THR A 106 -34.89 -4.57 -1.04
C THR A 106 -34.40 -4.02 0.29
N ASP A 107 -33.14 -4.27 0.65
CA ASP A 107 -32.57 -3.77 1.90
C ASP A 107 -32.31 -2.26 1.82
N ALA A 108 -32.20 -1.61 2.98
CA ALA A 108 -31.76 -0.23 3.04
C ALA A 108 -30.38 -0.05 2.37
N PRO A 109 -30.07 1.13 1.79
CA PRO A 109 -28.75 1.39 1.22
C PRO A 109 -27.63 1.20 2.24
N TYR A 110 -26.52 0.61 1.80
CA TYR A 110 -25.33 0.43 2.63
C TYR A 110 -24.74 1.77 3.09
N SER A 111 -24.11 1.78 4.27
CA SER A 111 -23.38 2.93 4.83
C SER A 111 -22.06 2.49 5.46
N LEU A 112 -20.97 3.22 5.22
CA LEU A 112 -19.65 2.97 5.83
C LEU A 112 -19.59 3.29 7.34
N GLY A 113 -20.68 3.80 7.90
CA GLY A 113 -20.81 4.12 9.30
C GLY A 113 -21.84 5.21 9.53
N ARG A 114 -21.75 5.88 10.68
CA ARG A 114 -22.56 7.08 10.95
C ARG A 114 -22.12 8.21 10.01
N ILE A 115 -23.11 8.94 9.49
CA ILE A 115 -22.86 10.16 8.72
C ILE A 115 -22.08 11.12 9.61
N VAL A 116 -20.97 11.62 9.07
CA VAL A 116 -20.16 12.65 9.72
C VAL A 116 -20.46 13.96 9.01
N SER A 117 -20.94 14.96 9.73
CA SER A 117 -21.25 16.28 9.20
C SER A 117 -20.61 17.31 10.11
N ASP A 118 -19.55 18.01 9.66
CA ASP A 118 -18.69 18.96 10.39
C ASP A 118 -17.21 18.56 10.51
N TYR A 119 -16.78 17.53 9.77
CA TYR A 119 -15.46 16.95 9.95
C TYR A 119 -14.32 17.97 9.79
N ASP A 120 -14.41 18.87 8.81
CA ASP A 120 -13.39 19.91 8.58
C ASP A 120 -13.25 20.85 9.79
N ALA A 121 -14.37 21.25 10.42
CA ALA A 121 -14.35 22.11 11.59
C ALA A 121 -13.72 21.39 12.80
N ARG A 122 -14.07 20.12 13.01
CA ARG A 122 -13.50 19.27 14.05
C ARG A 122 -12.01 19.02 13.84
N ARG A 123 -11.60 18.69 12.62
CA ARG A 123 -10.20 18.48 12.24
C ARG A 123 -9.39 19.76 12.43
N ALA A 124 -9.91 20.91 11.99
CA ALA A 124 -9.25 22.20 12.19
C ALA A 124 -9.10 22.55 13.69
N LYS A 125 -10.11 22.26 14.51
CA LYS A 125 -10.00 22.42 15.98
C LYS A 125 -8.92 21.50 16.54
N TRP A 126 -8.94 20.21 16.18
CA TRP A 126 -7.96 19.24 16.66
C TRP A 126 -6.53 19.68 16.31
N LEU A 127 -6.28 20.13 15.08
CA LEU A 127 -4.96 20.61 14.65
C LEU A 127 -4.48 21.84 15.44
N ARG A 128 -5.37 22.76 15.82
CA ARG A 128 -5.03 23.89 16.68
C ARG A 128 -4.67 23.46 18.09
N ASP A 129 -5.39 22.47 18.62
CA ASP A 129 -5.19 21.96 19.98
C ASP A 129 -3.96 21.02 20.08
N HIS A 130 -3.44 20.51 18.95
CA HIS A 130 -2.34 19.54 18.89
C HIS A 130 -1.20 20.00 17.95
N PRO A 131 -0.50 21.12 18.26
CA PRO A 131 0.54 21.67 17.38
C PRO A 131 1.75 20.75 17.16
N GLY A 132 1.95 19.74 18.02
CA GLY A 132 2.97 18.70 17.83
C GLY A 132 2.71 17.74 16.66
N PHE A 133 1.49 17.75 16.11
CA PHE A 133 1.07 16.89 14.99
C PHE A 133 0.60 17.74 13.80
N PRO A 134 1.50 18.48 13.12
CA PRO A 134 1.11 19.36 12.04
C PRO A 134 0.74 18.58 10.76
N ALA A 135 -0.34 19.01 10.10
CA ALA A 135 -0.74 18.51 8.78
C ALA A 135 0.21 18.95 7.64
N VAL A 136 1.08 19.91 7.90
CA VAL A 136 2.10 20.40 6.97
C VAL A 136 3.46 20.30 7.63
N VAL A 137 4.36 19.51 7.04
CA VAL A 137 5.68 19.18 7.57
C VAL A 137 6.80 19.98 6.91
N ALA A 138 7.84 20.25 7.69
CA ALA A 138 9.12 20.75 7.19
C ALA A 138 10.01 19.58 6.71
N PRO A 139 10.99 19.84 5.83
CA PRO A 139 11.24 21.09 5.12
C PRO A 139 10.33 21.28 3.90
N GLY A 140 10.17 22.52 3.45
CA GLY A 140 9.44 22.85 2.21
C GLY A 140 7.92 22.98 2.34
N ARG A 141 7.36 22.94 3.57
CA ARG A 141 5.92 23.04 3.86
C ARG A 141 5.08 22.07 3.00
N ARG A 142 5.43 20.79 3.10
CA ARG A 142 4.79 19.70 2.34
C ARG A 142 3.67 19.08 3.17
N PRO A 143 2.62 18.51 2.55
CA PRO A 143 1.57 17.82 3.29
C PRO A 143 2.14 16.61 4.06
N ARG A 144 1.59 16.30 5.23
CA ARG A 144 1.80 15.01 5.88
C ARG A 144 1.05 13.95 5.09
N VAL A 145 1.78 12.93 4.62
CA VAL A 145 1.26 11.86 3.77
C VAL A 145 1.30 10.54 4.53
N LEU A 146 0.16 9.86 4.58
CA LEU A 146 0.05 8.47 5.03
C LEU A 146 -0.16 7.57 3.81
N MET A 147 0.84 6.77 3.48
CA MET A 147 0.70 5.73 2.46
C MET A 147 -0.05 4.54 3.04
N VAL A 148 -1.11 4.10 2.37
CA VAL A 148 -1.96 3.00 2.81
C VAL A 148 -1.89 1.89 1.77
N THR A 149 -1.61 0.68 2.22
CA THR A 149 -1.62 -0.52 1.38
C THR A 149 -2.13 -1.70 2.21
N GLY A 150 -2.39 -2.83 1.58
CA GLY A 150 -2.83 -4.01 2.31
C GLY A 150 -2.99 -5.23 1.43
N SER A 151 -3.16 -6.38 2.09
CA SER A 151 -3.44 -7.65 1.44
C SER A 151 -4.50 -8.41 2.23
N SER A 152 -4.99 -9.51 1.64
CA SER A 152 -5.81 -10.46 2.38
C SER A 152 -5.10 -10.92 3.67
N PRO A 153 -5.83 -11.18 4.77
CA PRO A 153 -5.29 -11.87 5.94
C PRO A 153 -4.95 -13.33 5.64
N ARG A 154 -5.56 -13.91 4.61
CA ARG A 154 -5.29 -15.28 4.18
C ARG A 154 -3.99 -15.34 3.40
N ARG A 155 -3.28 -16.46 3.55
CA ARG A 155 -2.15 -16.80 2.67
C ARG A 155 -2.62 -16.77 1.22
N CYS A 156 -1.77 -16.27 0.33
CA CYS A 156 -2.01 -16.36 -1.10
C CYS A 156 -2.23 -17.83 -1.52
N GLY A 157 -3.26 -18.07 -2.33
CA GLY A 157 -3.48 -19.39 -2.94
C GLY A 157 -2.42 -19.72 -4.00
N GLY A 158 -2.21 -21.02 -4.26
CA GLY A 158 -1.27 -21.53 -5.27
C GLY A 158 0.17 -21.72 -4.76
N SER A 159 1.02 -22.32 -5.60
CA SER A 159 2.43 -22.67 -5.31
C SER A 159 3.42 -21.51 -5.49
N ASP A 160 2.97 -20.34 -5.94
CA ASP A 160 3.83 -19.42 -6.71
C ASP A 160 4.40 -18.24 -5.92
N GLY A 161 4.64 -18.45 -4.61
CA GLY A 161 5.34 -17.47 -3.77
C GLY A 161 4.62 -16.12 -3.62
N GLY A 162 3.28 -16.09 -3.69
CA GLY A 162 2.50 -14.85 -3.60
C GLY A 162 2.79 -14.04 -2.33
N ASP A 163 2.85 -14.70 -1.16
CA ASP A 163 3.21 -14.04 0.10
C ASP A 163 4.62 -13.41 0.05
N HIS A 164 5.55 -14.03 -0.68
CA HIS A 164 6.90 -13.48 -0.86
C HIS A 164 6.88 -12.22 -1.74
N LEU A 165 6.03 -12.18 -2.78
CA LEU A 165 5.84 -10.97 -3.58
C LEU A 165 5.21 -9.85 -2.77
N LEU A 166 4.21 -10.15 -1.93
CA LEU A 166 3.61 -9.17 -1.01
C LEU A 166 4.65 -8.56 -0.06
N LEU A 167 5.53 -9.40 0.51
CA LEU A 167 6.63 -8.96 1.36
C LEU A 167 7.58 -8.02 0.60
N ARG A 168 7.97 -8.39 -0.64
CA ARG A 168 8.85 -7.58 -1.48
C ARG A 168 8.21 -6.24 -1.86
N ALA A 169 6.92 -6.25 -2.19
CA ALA A 169 6.16 -5.04 -2.49
C ALA A 169 6.07 -4.11 -1.28
N PHE A 170 5.80 -4.65 -0.09
CA PHE A 170 5.78 -3.84 1.12
C PHE A 170 7.15 -3.23 1.44
N LYS A 171 8.23 -4.02 1.34
CA LYS A 171 9.60 -3.51 1.49
C LYS A 171 9.86 -2.33 0.55
N ASN A 172 9.49 -2.45 -0.72
CA ASN A 172 9.64 -1.38 -1.71
C ASN A 172 8.92 -0.09 -1.27
N LYS A 173 7.66 -0.19 -0.85
CA LYS A 173 6.87 0.94 -0.35
C LYS A 173 7.45 1.54 0.93
N ALA A 174 7.90 0.71 1.87
CA ALA A 174 8.53 1.15 3.11
C ALA A 174 9.86 1.89 2.83
N ASP A 175 10.66 1.42 1.88
CA ASP A 175 11.87 2.12 1.44
C ASP A 175 11.55 3.48 0.81
N TYR A 176 10.51 3.56 -0.04
CA TYR A 176 10.08 4.82 -0.65
C TYR A 176 9.59 5.81 0.41
N CYS A 177 8.69 5.38 1.29
CA CYS A 177 8.19 6.20 2.41
C CYS A 177 9.35 6.67 3.31
N ARG A 178 10.33 5.79 3.56
CA ARG A 178 11.53 6.15 4.29
C ARG A 178 12.37 7.17 3.54
N VAL A 179 12.51 7.16 2.22
CA VAL A 179 13.26 8.22 1.52
C VAL A 179 12.52 9.57 1.62
N HIS A 180 11.21 9.55 1.45
CA HIS A 180 10.41 10.78 1.33
C HIS A 180 9.90 11.36 2.65
N GLY A 181 10.01 10.61 3.76
CA GLY A 181 9.50 11.01 5.06
C GLY A 181 7.97 10.90 5.16
N PHE A 182 7.40 9.90 4.50
CA PHE A 182 5.97 9.56 4.61
C PHE A 182 5.76 8.49 5.67
N ASP A 183 4.57 8.51 6.26
CA ASP A 183 4.09 7.42 7.11
C ASP A 183 3.56 6.29 6.23
N VAL A 184 3.60 5.05 6.73
CA VAL A 184 3.08 3.88 6.01
C VAL A 184 2.18 3.04 6.92
N PHE A 185 1.04 2.64 6.40
CA PHE A 185 0.09 1.74 7.05
C PHE A 185 -0.15 0.51 6.16
N TYR A 186 0.08 -0.68 6.71
CA TYR A 186 -0.20 -1.95 6.05
C TYR A 186 -1.36 -2.65 6.75
N SER A 187 -2.47 -2.87 6.05
CA SER A 187 -3.61 -3.61 6.59
C SER A 187 -3.63 -5.05 6.10
N THR A 188 -3.83 -5.98 7.03
CA THR A 188 -4.29 -7.35 6.75
C THR A 188 -5.72 -7.57 7.26
N ALA A 189 -6.37 -6.54 7.80
CA ALA A 189 -7.70 -6.67 8.39
C ALA A 189 -8.81 -6.43 7.36
N VAL A 190 -9.87 -7.23 7.45
CA VAL A 190 -11.16 -6.97 6.78
C VAL A 190 -12.05 -6.26 7.78
N LEU A 191 -12.28 -4.95 7.58
CA LEU A 191 -13.05 -4.13 8.50
C LEU A 191 -14.57 -4.27 8.31
N ASP A 192 -14.99 -4.68 7.11
CA ASP A 192 -16.39 -4.84 6.75
C ASP A 192 -16.56 -6.05 5.84
N ALA A 193 -17.41 -7.00 6.25
CA ALA A 193 -17.65 -8.24 5.53
C ALA A 193 -18.51 -8.08 4.26
N GLU A 194 -19.23 -6.97 4.11
CA GLU A 194 -19.97 -6.64 2.88
C GLU A 194 -19.05 -6.07 1.80
N LEU A 195 -18.01 -5.33 2.19
CA LEU A 195 -17.03 -4.70 1.29
C LEU A 195 -15.76 -5.55 1.14
N SER A 196 -15.91 -6.70 0.49
CA SER A 196 -14.82 -7.65 0.22
C SER A 196 -13.97 -7.30 -1.02
N GLY A 197 -12.80 -7.91 -1.13
CA GLY A 197 -11.90 -7.77 -2.29
C GLY A 197 -11.37 -6.35 -2.42
N PHE A 198 -11.37 -5.81 -3.64
CA PHE A 198 -10.88 -4.46 -3.93
C PHE A 198 -11.66 -3.35 -3.19
N TRP A 199 -12.88 -3.63 -2.73
CA TRP A 199 -13.71 -2.68 -1.98
C TRP A 199 -13.25 -2.42 -0.54
N THR A 200 -12.41 -3.30 0.03
CA THR A 200 -11.94 -3.20 1.43
C THR A 200 -11.17 -1.90 1.73
N LYS A 201 -10.64 -1.26 0.68
CA LYS A 201 -9.89 0.00 0.80
C LYS A 201 -10.76 1.15 1.30
N LEU A 202 -12.06 1.18 0.96
CA LEU A 202 -12.98 2.26 1.35
C LEU A 202 -13.19 2.36 2.87
N PRO A 203 -13.63 1.30 3.59
CA PRO A 203 -13.81 1.35 5.03
C PRO A 203 -12.48 1.61 5.76
N LEU A 204 -11.36 1.09 5.25
CA LEU A 204 -10.03 1.36 5.80
C LEU A 204 -9.62 2.83 5.67
N LEU A 205 -9.78 3.42 4.48
CA LEU A 205 -9.48 4.85 4.28
C LEU A 205 -10.34 5.74 5.17
N ARG A 206 -11.64 5.44 5.29
CA ARG A 206 -12.54 6.18 6.21
C ARG A 206 -12.07 6.07 7.65
N ALA A 207 -11.72 4.87 8.13
CA ALA A 207 -11.24 4.66 9.48
C ALA A 207 -9.94 5.44 9.75
N LEU A 208 -8.99 5.39 8.81
CA LEU A 208 -7.71 6.10 8.93
C LEU A 208 -7.88 7.62 8.86
N MET A 209 -8.78 8.15 8.01
CA MET A 209 -9.10 9.58 7.98
C MET A 209 -9.52 10.06 9.37
N LEU A 210 -10.48 9.37 9.99
CA LEU A 210 -11.03 9.73 11.30
C LEU A 210 -10.04 9.52 12.45
N ALA A 211 -9.16 8.53 12.35
CA ALA A 211 -8.16 8.22 13.38
C ALA A 211 -6.91 9.12 13.31
N HIS A 212 -6.60 9.67 12.13
CA HIS A 212 -5.40 10.46 11.87
C HIS A 212 -5.72 11.88 11.36
N PRO A 213 -6.34 12.75 12.19
CA PRO A 213 -6.65 14.13 11.82
C PRO A 213 -5.41 14.96 11.43
N GLU A 214 -4.22 14.57 11.88
CA GLU A 214 -2.93 15.15 11.49
C GLU A 214 -2.51 14.81 10.06
N THR A 215 -3.01 13.72 9.47
CA THR A 215 -2.71 13.37 8.09
C THR A 215 -3.45 14.31 7.15
N GLU A 216 -2.73 14.93 6.20
CA GLU A 216 -3.34 15.81 5.20
C GLU A 216 -3.78 15.02 3.97
N LEU A 217 -2.95 14.07 3.53
CA LEU A 217 -3.19 13.24 2.36
C LEU A 217 -3.01 11.77 2.72
N LEU A 218 -3.99 10.94 2.35
CA LEU A 218 -3.84 9.50 2.33
C LEU A 218 -3.51 9.09 0.89
N TRP A 219 -2.49 8.26 0.71
CA TRP A 219 -2.10 7.72 -0.58
C TRP A 219 -2.34 6.21 -0.59
N TRP A 220 -3.44 5.78 -1.19
CA TRP A 220 -3.71 4.37 -1.41
C TRP A 220 -2.79 3.82 -2.50
N VAL A 221 -2.12 2.71 -2.24
CA VAL A 221 -1.28 1.99 -3.22
C VAL A 221 -1.54 0.49 -3.10
N ASP A 222 -2.04 -0.13 -4.17
CA ASP A 222 -2.33 -1.56 -4.22
C ASP A 222 -1.08 -2.41 -3.92
N SER A 223 -1.30 -3.63 -3.46
CA SER A 223 -0.22 -4.53 -3.05
C SER A 223 0.70 -4.94 -4.21
N ASP A 224 0.19 -4.98 -5.44
CA ASP A 224 0.90 -5.30 -6.68
C ASP A 224 1.51 -4.05 -7.37
N ALA A 225 1.33 -2.86 -6.82
CA ALA A 225 1.98 -1.63 -7.28
C ALA A 225 3.31 -1.37 -6.56
N VAL A 226 4.37 -1.04 -7.30
CA VAL A 226 5.71 -0.76 -6.76
C VAL A 226 6.32 0.52 -7.29
N PHE A 227 7.12 1.18 -6.45
CA PHE A 227 7.88 2.37 -6.80
C PHE A 227 9.15 2.01 -7.57
N THR A 228 9.29 2.54 -8.77
CA THR A 228 10.45 2.35 -9.66
C THR A 228 11.35 3.59 -9.72
N ASP A 229 10.83 4.77 -9.38
CA ASP A 229 11.63 5.99 -9.18
C ASP A 229 11.62 6.39 -7.70
N MET A 230 12.65 5.95 -6.97
CA MET A 230 12.78 6.19 -5.53
C MET A 230 13.08 7.65 -5.17
N LEU A 231 13.46 8.49 -6.13
CA LEU A 231 13.85 9.88 -5.92
C LEU A 231 12.77 10.88 -6.33
N PHE A 232 11.80 10.45 -7.13
CA PHE A 232 10.68 11.29 -7.54
C PHE A 232 9.74 11.53 -6.36
N GLU A 233 9.51 12.80 -6.04
CA GLU A 233 8.46 13.23 -5.12
C GLU A 233 7.31 13.85 -5.92
N PRO A 234 6.04 13.46 -5.66
CA PRO A 234 4.89 14.08 -6.31
C PRO A 234 4.86 15.60 -6.12
N PRO A 235 4.42 16.37 -7.15
CA PRO A 235 4.43 17.82 -7.10
C PRO A 235 3.25 18.37 -6.26
N TRP A 236 3.27 18.18 -4.94
CA TRP A 236 2.15 18.46 -4.02
C TRP A 236 1.46 19.82 -4.18
N LYS A 237 2.21 20.86 -4.54
CA LYS A 237 1.67 22.21 -4.81
C LYS A 237 0.67 22.22 -5.97
N LYS A 238 0.85 21.37 -6.98
CA LYS A 238 -0.06 21.17 -8.12
C LYS A 238 -1.45 20.74 -7.65
N TYR A 239 -1.53 20.00 -6.55
CA TYR A 239 -2.78 19.41 -6.03
C TYR A 239 -3.44 20.24 -4.92
N ALA A 240 -2.93 21.44 -4.61
CA ALA A 240 -3.37 22.21 -3.46
C ALA A 240 -4.87 22.54 -3.44
N ARG A 241 -5.52 22.62 -4.61
CA ARG A 241 -6.96 22.93 -4.75
C ARG A 241 -7.85 21.69 -4.94
N HIS A 242 -7.26 20.50 -4.96
CA HIS A 242 -7.95 19.24 -5.22
C HIS A 242 -7.97 18.38 -3.96
N ASN A 243 -8.98 17.52 -3.86
CA ASN A 243 -9.16 16.57 -2.77
C ASN A 243 -8.91 15.14 -3.22
N LEU A 244 -8.98 14.86 -4.51
CA LEU A 244 -8.69 13.56 -5.09
C LEU A 244 -7.71 13.73 -6.25
N VAL A 245 -6.67 12.90 -6.32
CA VAL A 245 -5.73 12.84 -7.43
C VAL A 245 -5.66 11.40 -7.93
N LEU A 246 -6.04 11.21 -9.19
CA LEU A 246 -6.09 9.91 -9.84
C LEU A 246 -5.18 9.91 -11.06
N PRO A 247 -4.48 8.81 -11.36
CA PRO A 247 -3.93 8.59 -12.69
C PRO A 247 -5.10 8.53 -13.68
N GLY A 248 -5.05 9.32 -14.76
CA GLY A 248 -6.12 9.31 -15.77
C GLY A 248 -6.10 10.49 -16.73
N TRP A 249 -7.07 10.49 -17.65
CA TRP A 249 -7.21 11.52 -18.70
C TRP A 249 -8.65 12.03 -18.81
N ASP A 250 -8.81 13.36 -18.92
CA ASP A 250 -10.13 14.02 -19.01
C ASP A 250 -10.97 13.54 -20.20
N ASP A 251 -10.35 13.34 -21.37
CA ASP A 251 -11.02 12.85 -22.58
C ASP A 251 -11.52 11.42 -22.41
N ARG A 252 -10.78 10.57 -21.67
CA ARG A 252 -11.19 9.19 -21.37
C ARG A 252 -12.29 9.11 -20.33
N VAL A 253 -12.21 9.93 -19.28
CA VAL A 253 -13.23 9.95 -18.21
C VAL A 253 -14.50 10.65 -18.66
N TYR A 254 -14.41 11.91 -19.09
CA TYR A 254 -15.59 12.74 -19.37
C TYR A 254 -16.01 12.73 -20.83
N GLY A 255 -15.08 12.44 -21.76
CA GLY A 255 -15.39 12.32 -23.18
C GLY A 255 -15.93 10.93 -23.53
N SER A 256 -15.05 9.93 -23.57
CA SER A 256 -15.43 8.56 -23.96
C SER A 256 -16.11 7.75 -22.87
N ARG A 257 -16.04 8.19 -21.60
CA ARG A 257 -16.60 7.48 -20.43
C ARG A 257 -16.04 6.08 -20.25
N SER A 258 -14.75 5.90 -20.53
CA SER A 258 -14.11 4.60 -20.40
C SER A 258 -13.90 4.24 -18.93
N TRP A 259 -14.20 2.99 -18.55
CA TRP A 259 -13.90 2.48 -17.21
C TRP A 259 -12.39 2.43 -16.90
N LEU A 260 -11.55 2.46 -17.94
CA LEU A 260 -10.09 2.57 -17.87
C LEU A 260 -9.59 4.02 -17.96
N GLY A 261 -10.50 5.00 -17.93
CA GLY A 261 -10.13 6.42 -17.95
C GLY A 261 -9.35 6.88 -16.72
N ILE A 262 -9.41 6.11 -15.64
CA ILE A 262 -8.58 6.24 -14.45
C ILE A 262 -7.99 4.89 -14.04
N ASN A 263 -7.09 4.91 -13.07
CA ASN A 263 -6.79 3.72 -12.26
C ASN A 263 -7.00 3.98 -10.75
N ALA A 264 -7.65 3.02 -10.05
CA ALA A 264 -7.95 3.12 -8.62
C ALA A 264 -6.96 2.33 -7.71
N GLY A 265 -5.85 1.85 -8.27
CA GLY A 265 -4.80 1.11 -7.58
C GLY A 265 -3.65 1.98 -7.06
N SER A 266 -3.55 3.25 -7.47
CA SER A 266 -2.67 4.23 -6.82
C SER A 266 -3.27 5.62 -6.92
N PHE A 267 -3.76 6.16 -5.80
CA PHE A 267 -4.41 7.48 -5.78
C PHE A 267 -4.23 8.20 -4.46
N VAL A 268 -4.34 9.53 -4.50
CA VAL A 268 -4.21 10.39 -3.33
C VAL A 268 -5.55 11.01 -2.99
N ILE A 269 -5.95 10.96 -1.73
CA ILE A 269 -7.19 11.53 -1.22
C ILE A 269 -6.93 12.39 0.03
N ARG A 270 -7.49 13.60 0.05
CA ARG A 270 -7.32 14.56 1.16
C ARG A 270 -8.15 14.15 2.36
N ASN A 271 -7.63 14.35 3.56
CA ASN A 271 -8.39 14.14 4.79
C ASN A 271 -9.32 15.34 5.07
N CYS A 272 -10.52 15.31 4.48
CA CYS A 272 -11.53 16.36 4.60
C CYS A 272 -12.96 15.80 4.47
N GLN A 273 -13.95 16.64 4.78
CA GLN A 273 -15.38 16.29 4.73
C GLN A 273 -15.78 15.79 3.33
N TRP A 274 -15.36 16.49 2.27
CA TRP A 274 -15.65 16.11 0.88
C TRP A 274 -15.21 14.67 0.57
N SER A 275 -14.07 14.23 1.12
CA SER A 275 -13.56 12.87 0.90
C SER A 275 -14.38 11.83 1.66
N LEU A 276 -14.85 12.13 2.87
CA LEU A 276 -15.77 11.25 3.59
C LEU A 276 -17.09 11.10 2.82
N ASP A 277 -17.62 12.20 2.27
CA ASP A 277 -18.84 12.19 1.46
C ASP A 277 -18.65 11.38 0.16
N LEU A 278 -17.46 11.48 -0.46
CA LEU A 278 -17.12 10.66 -1.62
C LEU A 278 -17.06 9.18 -1.27
N LEU A 279 -16.39 8.80 -0.17
CA LEU A 279 -16.30 7.41 0.27
C LEU A 279 -17.69 6.82 0.55
N ASP A 280 -18.58 7.59 1.19
CA ASP A 280 -19.96 7.17 1.44
C ASP A 280 -20.76 6.97 0.15
N ALA A 281 -20.57 7.83 -0.87
CA ALA A 281 -21.22 7.67 -2.17
C ALA A 281 -20.66 6.46 -2.95
N TRP A 282 -19.34 6.27 -2.90
CA TRP A 282 -18.62 5.23 -3.61
C TRP A 282 -18.95 3.84 -3.06
N ALA A 283 -19.00 3.69 -1.74
CA ALA A 283 -19.22 2.40 -1.08
C ALA A 283 -20.60 1.79 -1.33
N ARG A 284 -21.60 2.57 -1.77
CA ARG A 284 -22.97 2.07 -2.04
C ARG A 284 -23.01 0.97 -3.08
N MET A 285 -22.06 0.94 -3.99
CA MET A 285 -21.99 -0.01 -5.10
C MET A 285 -21.17 -1.26 -4.76
N GLY A 286 -20.51 -1.28 -3.60
CA GLY A 286 -19.59 -2.34 -3.18
C GLY A 286 -20.14 -3.52 -2.36
N PRO A 287 -21.34 -3.52 -1.75
CA PRO A 287 -21.80 -4.66 -0.97
C PRO A 287 -21.94 -5.93 -1.82
N ARG A 288 -21.22 -7.00 -1.44
CA ARG A 288 -21.16 -8.27 -2.17
C ARG A 288 -22.53 -8.87 -2.46
N GLY A 289 -22.63 -9.62 -3.56
CA GLY A 289 -23.84 -10.36 -3.92
C GLY A 289 -24.80 -9.53 -4.79
N PRO A 290 -26.13 -9.68 -4.64
CA PRO A 290 -27.12 -9.12 -5.58
C PRO A 290 -26.94 -7.62 -5.85
N VAL A 291 -26.62 -6.83 -4.82
CA VAL A 291 -26.37 -5.38 -4.94
C VAL A 291 -25.18 -5.11 -5.86
N ARG A 292 -24.01 -5.73 -5.62
CA ARG A 292 -22.81 -5.52 -6.45
C ARG A 292 -23.03 -5.92 -7.91
N TYR A 293 -23.74 -7.02 -8.16
CA TYR A 293 -24.09 -7.44 -9.52
C TYR A 293 -25.07 -6.49 -10.21
N ALA A 294 -26.06 -5.97 -9.49
CA ALA A 294 -27.00 -5.00 -10.04
C ALA A 294 -26.29 -3.70 -10.44
N TYR A 295 -25.42 -3.17 -9.59
CA TYR A 295 -24.58 -2.03 -9.95
C TYR A 295 -23.62 -2.36 -11.09
N GLY A 296 -23.07 -3.57 -11.14
CA GLY A 296 -22.26 -4.03 -12.28
C GLY A 296 -22.95 -3.86 -13.63
N LYS A 297 -24.26 -4.15 -13.71
CA LYS A 297 -25.07 -3.90 -14.91
C LYS A 297 -25.24 -2.41 -15.21
N VAL A 298 -25.50 -1.59 -14.19
CA VAL A 298 -25.61 -0.13 -14.33
C VAL A 298 -24.31 0.48 -14.84
N LEU A 299 -23.17 0.04 -14.31
CA LEU A 299 -21.84 0.49 -14.73
C LEU A 299 -21.54 0.11 -16.18
N ALA A 300 -21.86 -1.12 -16.59
CA ALA A 300 -21.69 -1.57 -17.98
C ALA A 300 -22.57 -0.81 -18.99
N GLN A 301 -23.73 -0.33 -18.57
CA GLN A 301 -24.60 0.51 -19.41
C GLN A 301 -24.09 1.95 -19.52
N ALA A 302 -23.42 2.46 -18.48
CA ALA A 302 -23.02 3.86 -18.40
C ALA A 302 -21.59 4.13 -18.91
N LEU A 303 -20.72 3.12 -18.89
CA LEU A 303 -19.29 3.26 -19.20
C LEU A 303 -18.92 2.49 -20.46
N SER A 304 -18.06 3.09 -21.29
CA SER A 304 -17.56 2.43 -22.50
C SER A 304 -16.61 1.28 -22.14
N ASP A 305 -16.62 0.25 -23.00
CA ASP A 305 -15.65 -0.86 -22.98
C ASP A 305 -15.66 -1.67 -21.67
N ARG A 306 -16.75 -1.58 -20.89
CA ARG A 306 -16.95 -2.30 -19.64
C ARG A 306 -18.05 -3.34 -19.77
N GLU A 307 -17.71 -4.60 -19.57
CA GLU A 307 -18.68 -5.70 -19.58
C GLU A 307 -19.56 -5.73 -18.31
N ALA A 308 -20.67 -6.48 -18.37
CA ALA A 308 -21.67 -6.57 -17.31
C ALA A 308 -21.33 -7.61 -16.22
N TYR A 309 -20.11 -7.56 -15.69
CA TYR A 309 -19.71 -8.30 -14.49
C TYR A 309 -19.96 -7.48 -13.22
N GLU A 310 -19.67 -8.08 -12.05
CA GLU A 310 -19.84 -7.47 -10.72
C GLU A 310 -19.22 -6.05 -10.65
N ALA A 311 -19.80 -5.13 -9.87
CA ALA A 311 -19.21 -3.79 -9.72
C ALA A 311 -17.82 -3.84 -9.07
N ASP A 312 -16.87 -3.15 -9.67
CA ASP A 312 -15.53 -2.88 -9.16
C ASP A 312 -15.41 -1.41 -8.71
N ASP A 313 -14.48 -1.14 -7.79
CA ASP A 313 -14.28 0.18 -7.20
C ASP A 313 -13.85 1.21 -8.26
N GLN A 314 -12.99 0.84 -9.21
CA GLN A 314 -12.54 1.75 -10.27
C GLN A 314 -13.69 2.23 -11.14
N SER A 315 -14.48 1.31 -11.69
CA SER A 315 -15.63 1.63 -12.53
C SER A 315 -16.68 2.43 -11.77
N ALA A 316 -16.94 2.09 -10.51
CA ALA A 316 -17.86 2.86 -9.68
C ALA A 316 -17.39 4.32 -9.47
N LEU A 317 -16.08 4.55 -9.33
CA LEU A 317 -15.54 5.91 -9.22
C LEU A 317 -15.68 6.67 -10.53
N VAL A 318 -15.37 6.06 -11.68
CA VAL A 318 -15.60 6.68 -13.00
C VAL A 318 -17.07 7.04 -13.16
N TYR A 319 -17.98 6.14 -12.82
CA TYR A 319 -19.42 6.38 -12.88
C TYR A 319 -19.84 7.59 -12.03
N LEU A 320 -19.34 7.72 -10.79
CA LEU A 320 -19.61 8.89 -9.96
C LEU A 320 -19.09 10.19 -10.61
N LEU A 321 -17.86 10.19 -11.13
CA LEU A 321 -17.28 11.36 -11.80
C LEU A 321 -18.08 11.78 -13.03
N VAL A 322 -18.54 10.81 -13.83
CA VAL A 322 -19.27 11.06 -15.08
C VAL A 322 -20.73 11.46 -14.83
N THR A 323 -21.40 10.84 -13.87
CA THR A 323 -22.84 11.06 -13.64
C THR A 323 -23.14 12.17 -12.64
N GLN A 324 -22.16 12.55 -11.81
CA GLN A 324 -22.31 13.61 -10.81
C GLN A 324 -21.12 14.60 -10.88
N PRO A 325 -20.81 15.16 -12.06
CA PRO A 325 -19.63 16.01 -12.23
C PRO A 325 -19.69 17.27 -11.36
N ASP A 326 -20.87 17.85 -11.16
CA ASP A 326 -21.07 19.04 -10.32
C ASP A 326 -20.67 18.81 -8.85
N ARG A 327 -20.68 17.55 -8.39
CA ARG A 327 -20.28 17.19 -7.02
C ARG A 327 -18.79 16.87 -6.91
N TRP A 328 -18.24 16.19 -7.92
CA TRP A 328 -16.96 15.51 -7.76
C TRP A 328 -15.85 16.03 -8.68
N LYS A 329 -16.17 16.55 -9.86
CA LYS A 329 -15.19 16.90 -10.89
C LYS A 329 -14.25 18.02 -10.45
N GLU A 330 -14.79 19.11 -9.90
CA GLU A 330 -13.99 20.30 -9.54
C GLU A 330 -12.86 19.99 -8.53
N LYS A 331 -13.08 19.03 -7.63
CA LYS A 331 -12.10 18.63 -6.61
C LYS A 331 -11.27 17.40 -6.99
N THR A 332 -11.47 16.85 -8.20
CA THR A 332 -10.71 15.71 -8.70
C THR A 332 -9.70 16.15 -9.74
N PHE A 333 -8.43 15.78 -9.55
CA PHE A 333 -7.35 16.02 -10.50
C PHE A 333 -6.99 14.72 -11.22
N LEU A 334 -7.04 14.73 -12.56
CA LEU A 334 -6.61 13.61 -13.40
C LEU A 334 -5.14 13.83 -13.81
N GLU A 335 -4.25 13.05 -13.21
CA GLU A 335 -2.81 13.11 -13.41
C GLU A 335 -2.37 12.19 -14.55
N SER A 336 -1.93 12.80 -15.65
CA SER A 336 -1.32 12.13 -16.80
C SER A 336 0.11 12.58 -17.04
N SER A 337 0.60 13.53 -16.26
CA SER A 337 1.92 14.12 -16.42
C SER A 337 3.01 13.33 -15.72
N TYR A 338 2.75 12.17 -15.11
CA TYR A 338 3.69 11.10 -14.69
C TYR A 338 2.91 9.84 -14.33
N ASP A 339 3.60 8.71 -14.23
CA ASP A 339 2.99 7.41 -13.92
C ASP A 339 2.68 7.26 -12.42
N LEU A 340 1.67 7.99 -11.92
CA LEU A 340 1.10 7.77 -10.58
C LEU A 340 0.57 6.32 -10.44
N HIS A 341 0.15 5.75 -11.56
CA HIS A 341 -0.01 4.32 -11.80
C HIS A 341 0.48 4.03 -13.23
N GLY A 342 1.35 3.04 -13.40
CA GLY A 342 1.86 2.61 -14.70
C GLY A 342 1.58 1.13 -14.95
N PHE A 343 1.00 0.80 -16.10
CA PHE A 343 0.72 -0.59 -16.48
C PHE A 343 2.03 -1.34 -16.72
N TRP A 344 2.25 -2.44 -15.99
CA TRP A 344 3.55 -3.11 -15.96
C TRP A 344 4.05 -3.56 -17.35
N VAL A 345 3.16 -3.97 -18.25
CA VAL A 345 3.53 -4.45 -19.60
C VAL A 345 4.29 -3.37 -20.38
N ASP A 346 3.90 -2.12 -20.24
CA ASP A 346 4.55 -1.00 -20.94
C ASP A 346 5.89 -0.61 -20.31
N ILE A 347 6.20 -1.14 -19.12
CA ILE A 347 7.35 -0.70 -18.31
C ILE A 347 8.44 -1.76 -18.27
N VAL A 348 8.10 -3.01 -17.93
CA VAL A 348 9.08 -4.03 -17.54
C VAL A 348 10.07 -4.37 -18.65
N ASP A 349 9.60 -4.47 -19.90
CA ASP A 349 10.43 -4.85 -21.04
C ASP A 349 11.38 -3.71 -21.46
N ARG A 350 11.12 -2.47 -21.02
CA ARG A 350 11.95 -1.28 -21.28
C ARG A 350 12.84 -0.90 -20.10
N TYR A 351 12.80 -1.64 -19.00
CA TYR A 351 13.46 -1.24 -17.75
C TYR A 351 14.99 -1.17 -17.88
N GLU A 352 15.61 -2.09 -18.63
CA GLU A 352 17.05 -2.08 -18.91
C GLU A 352 17.47 -0.84 -19.71
N GLU A 353 16.67 -0.48 -20.72
CA GLU A 353 16.88 0.71 -21.53
C GLU A 353 16.80 1.98 -20.66
N MET A 354 15.78 2.09 -19.79
CA MET A 354 15.59 3.22 -18.87
C MET A 354 16.71 3.32 -17.82
N ARG A 355 17.27 2.18 -17.37
CA ARG A 355 18.46 2.19 -16.49
C ARG A 355 19.68 2.72 -17.23
N ARG A 356 19.93 2.24 -18.46
CA ARG A 356 21.12 2.59 -19.26
C ARG A 356 21.10 4.05 -19.71
N LYS A 357 19.95 4.58 -20.14
CA LYS A 357 19.81 5.96 -20.64
C LYS A 357 19.79 7.02 -19.54
N GLY A 358 19.71 6.62 -18.26
CA GLY A 358 19.72 7.53 -17.12
C GLY A 358 18.59 8.56 -17.17
N LYS A 359 18.84 9.79 -16.71
CA LYS A 359 17.89 10.92 -16.83
C LYS A 359 17.87 11.56 -18.23
N SER A 360 18.83 11.20 -19.09
CA SER A 360 19.01 11.74 -20.44
C SER A 360 18.19 11.01 -21.52
N GLY A 361 17.46 9.95 -21.19
CA GLY A 361 16.55 9.30 -22.13
C GLY A 361 15.44 8.51 -21.43
N ALA A 362 14.21 8.67 -21.95
CA ALA A 362 12.94 8.14 -21.46
C ALA A 362 12.61 8.48 -19.99
N ARG A 363 11.37 8.93 -19.77
CA ARG A 363 10.84 9.19 -18.43
C ARG A 363 10.83 7.87 -17.64
N ARG A 364 11.44 7.85 -16.44
CA ARG A 364 11.27 6.72 -15.52
C ARG A 364 9.86 6.77 -14.91
N PRO A 365 9.09 5.67 -14.99
CA PRO A 365 7.79 5.62 -14.33
C PRO A 365 7.98 5.70 -12.83
N LEU A 366 7.07 6.39 -12.15
CA LEU A 366 7.07 6.42 -10.68
C LEU A 366 6.57 5.08 -10.13
N VAL A 367 5.42 4.60 -10.64
CA VAL A 367 4.78 3.35 -10.22
C VAL A 367 4.69 2.37 -11.38
N ALA A 368 5.02 1.11 -11.14
CA ALA A 368 4.68 -0.01 -12.00
C ALA A 368 3.77 -0.97 -11.23
N ALA A 369 2.63 -1.35 -11.80
CA ALA A 369 1.61 -2.17 -11.13
C ALA A 369 1.21 -3.41 -11.93
N GLY A 370 0.93 -4.51 -11.23
CA GLY A 370 0.68 -5.83 -11.77
C GLY A 370 1.88 -6.77 -11.56
N ASP A 371 2.28 -7.52 -12.60
CA ASP A 371 3.33 -8.54 -12.48
C ASP A 371 4.78 -7.99 -12.51
N ALA A 372 4.96 -6.69 -12.26
CA ALA A 372 6.25 -6.02 -12.30
C ALA A 372 7.31 -6.71 -11.42
N LEU A 373 6.95 -7.12 -10.20
CA LEU A 373 7.88 -7.77 -9.26
C LEU A 373 8.27 -9.20 -9.63
N ARG A 374 7.49 -9.88 -10.48
CA ARG A 374 7.85 -11.20 -11.02
C ARG A 374 8.90 -11.08 -12.11
N ARG A 375 8.81 -10.03 -12.93
CA ARG A 375 9.70 -9.80 -14.07
C ARG A 375 10.91 -8.93 -13.78
N VAL A 376 10.86 -8.11 -12.73
CA VAL A 376 11.96 -7.25 -12.30
C VAL A 376 12.17 -7.46 -10.82
N GLN A 377 13.22 -8.22 -10.48
CA GLN A 377 13.62 -8.44 -9.09
C GLN A 377 14.30 -7.21 -8.49
N ALA A 378 15.14 -6.54 -9.29
CA ALA A 378 15.96 -5.41 -8.92
C ALA A 378 15.29 -4.07 -9.21
N VAL A 379 14.14 -3.82 -8.57
CA VAL A 379 13.44 -2.53 -8.69
C VAL A 379 14.30 -1.39 -8.10
N TRP A 380 15.09 -1.69 -7.06
CA TRP A 380 16.04 -0.76 -6.45
C TRP A 380 17.23 -1.50 -5.81
N GLY A 381 18.46 -1.01 -6.03
CA GLY A 381 19.71 -1.61 -5.53
C GLY A 381 20.64 -2.15 -6.64
N ALA A 382 21.89 -2.46 -6.28
CA ALA A 382 22.88 -2.99 -7.20
C ALA A 382 22.84 -4.52 -7.25
N HIS A 383 21.87 -5.05 -7.98
CA HIS A 383 21.78 -6.48 -8.27
C HIS A 383 22.68 -6.86 -9.46
N GLU A 384 23.09 -8.12 -9.53
CA GLU A 384 23.89 -8.67 -10.64
C GLU A 384 23.15 -8.57 -11.99
N SER A 385 21.84 -8.76 -11.98
CA SER A 385 20.94 -8.52 -13.12
C SER A 385 19.57 -8.07 -12.61
N LEU A 386 18.65 -7.71 -13.52
CA LEU A 386 17.28 -7.35 -13.12
C LEU A 386 16.52 -8.51 -12.47
N ASN A 387 16.91 -9.76 -12.75
CA ASN A 387 16.22 -10.97 -12.29
C ASN A 387 17.01 -11.76 -11.24
N ALA A 388 18.13 -11.21 -10.75
CA ALA A 388 18.93 -11.84 -9.72
C ALA A 388 18.60 -11.31 -8.33
N THR A 389 18.46 -12.21 -7.35
CA THR A 389 18.44 -11.84 -5.94
C THR A 389 19.84 -11.46 -5.45
N ALA A 390 20.88 -12.00 -6.09
CA ALA A 390 22.27 -11.71 -5.78
C ALA A 390 22.60 -10.23 -6.06
N VAL A 391 23.31 -9.63 -5.10
CA VAL A 391 23.78 -8.25 -5.17
C VAL A 391 25.25 -8.21 -5.54
N GLN A 392 25.62 -7.21 -6.34
CA GLN A 392 27.00 -6.95 -6.71
C GLN A 392 27.54 -5.75 -5.96
N ARG A 393 28.80 -5.86 -5.56
CA ARG A 393 29.55 -4.75 -4.98
C ARG A 393 29.88 -3.76 -6.08
N VAL A 394 29.40 -2.52 -5.95
CA VAL A 394 29.66 -1.43 -6.92
C VAL A 394 30.95 -0.66 -6.67
N ARG A 395 31.56 -0.85 -5.49
CA ARG A 395 32.83 -0.22 -5.08
C ARG A 395 33.51 -0.96 -3.93
N ASN A 396 34.82 -0.80 -3.80
CA ASN A 396 35.59 -1.34 -2.68
C ASN A 396 35.22 -0.65 -1.37
N ASP A 397 35.45 -1.34 -0.25
CA ASP A 397 35.34 -0.73 1.08
C ASP A 397 36.40 0.35 1.25
N THR A 398 36.06 1.39 1.99
CA THR A 398 36.92 2.53 2.26
C THR A 398 36.92 2.85 3.75
N GLY A 399 38.06 3.33 4.27
CA GLY A 399 38.14 3.87 5.63
C GLY A 399 37.40 5.20 5.81
N GLY A 400 37.05 5.89 4.71
CA GLY A 400 36.31 7.15 4.68
C GLY A 400 34.96 7.01 3.98
N PRO A 401 33.95 6.37 4.60
CA PRO A 401 32.65 6.13 3.94
C PRO A 401 31.84 7.39 3.65
N LEU A 402 32.14 8.51 4.33
CA LEU A 402 31.47 9.81 4.14
C LEU A 402 32.05 10.63 2.99
N ASP A 403 33.23 10.27 2.48
CA ASP A 403 33.93 11.03 1.43
C ASP A 403 33.50 10.64 0.01
N ALA A 404 32.52 9.75 -0.09
CA ALA A 404 32.00 9.28 -1.37
C ALA A 404 31.28 10.39 -2.16
N ASP A 405 31.82 10.76 -3.32
CA ASP A 405 31.18 11.69 -4.27
C ASP A 405 30.12 10.99 -5.15
N ASP A 406 29.09 10.41 -4.51
CA ASP A 406 27.91 9.88 -5.20
C ASP A 406 26.69 10.75 -4.85
N LYS A 407 26.35 11.64 -5.78
CA LYS A 407 25.25 12.61 -5.61
C LYS A 407 23.87 11.95 -5.54
N GLU A 408 23.69 10.76 -6.12
CA GLU A 408 22.40 10.06 -6.10
C GLU A 408 22.23 9.34 -4.76
N LEU A 409 23.27 8.60 -4.35
CA LEU A 409 23.32 7.96 -3.05
C LEU A 409 23.20 8.98 -1.91
N ALA A 410 23.88 10.12 -2.00
CA ALA A 410 23.77 11.19 -1.02
C ALA A 410 22.33 11.72 -0.90
N ARG A 411 21.58 11.82 -2.00
CA ARG A 411 20.16 12.23 -1.98
C ARG A 411 19.24 11.19 -1.35
N LEU A 412 19.62 9.92 -1.31
CA LEU A 412 18.83 8.85 -0.68
C LEU A 412 19.16 8.68 0.79
N LEU A 413 20.45 8.81 1.15
CA LEU A 413 20.91 8.74 2.53
C LEU A 413 20.51 10.00 3.32
N HIS A 414 20.61 11.16 2.69
CA HIS A 414 20.31 12.46 3.28
C HIS A 414 19.35 13.26 2.37
N PRO A 415 18.12 12.76 2.17
CA PRO A 415 17.16 13.42 1.30
C PRO A 415 16.82 14.79 1.86
N ARG A 416 16.72 15.78 0.96
CA ARG A 416 16.23 17.12 1.33
C ARG A 416 14.90 17.05 2.05
N PHE A 417 14.12 16.01 1.78
CA PHE A 417 12.83 15.74 2.38
C PHE A 417 12.86 15.46 3.89
N LYS A 418 14.03 15.17 4.45
CA LYS A 418 14.22 14.90 5.90
C LYS A 418 15.14 15.90 6.59
N ALA A 419 15.53 16.97 5.90
CA ALA A 419 16.45 17.93 6.49
C ALA A 419 15.80 18.59 7.72
N SER A 420 16.48 18.48 8.87
CA SER A 420 16.09 19.23 10.07
C SER A 420 16.26 20.73 9.80
N PRO A 421 15.35 21.60 10.26
CA PRO A 421 15.58 23.03 10.25
C PRO A 421 16.91 23.32 10.94
N LYS A 422 17.83 24.01 10.27
CA LYS A 422 19.08 24.44 10.92
C LYS A 422 18.68 25.20 12.19
N SER A 423 19.09 24.70 13.36
CA SER A 423 18.99 25.48 14.58
C SER A 423 19.81 26.74 14.33
N GLY A 424 19.15 27.89 14.27
CA GLY A 424 19.85 29.16 14.19
C GLY A 424 20.72 29.26 15.43
N ARG A 425 22.05 29.19 15.27
CA ARG A 425 22.96 29.79 16.24
C ARG A 425 22.53 31.24 16.35
N ARG A 426 21.74 31.59 17.37
CA ARG A 426 21.69 32.97 17.85
C ARG A 426 23.14 33.33 18.13
N LYS A 427 23.73 34.18 17.29
CA LYS A 427 24.89 34.95 17.72
C LYS A 427 24.45 35.62 19.03
N LYS A 428 25.09 35.23 20.13
CA LYS A 428 25.21 36.14 21.26
C LYS A 428 26.10 37.25 20.71
N ASP A 429 25.47 38.31 20.22
CA ASP A 429 26.18 39.57 20.12
C ASP A 429 26.41 40.01 21.56
N GLU A 430 27.69 40.20 21.87
CA GLU A 430 28.17 40.77 23.12
C GLU A 430 27.54 42.14 23.35
N MET A 431 27.01 42.35 24.56
CA MET A 431 26.91 43.66 25.18
C MET A 431 27.29 43.52 26.65
#